data_AF-A0A7K1UW59-F1
#
_entry.id   AF-A0A7K1UW59-F1
#
_cell.length_a   1.000
_cell.length_b   1.000
_cell.length_c   1.000
_cell.angle_alpha   90.00
_cell.angle_beta   90.00
_cell.angle_gamma   90.00
#
_symmetry.space_group_name_H-M   'P 1'
#
loop_
_entity.id
_entity.type
_entity.pdbx_description
1 polymer ?
#
loop_
_entity_poly.entity_id
_entity_poly.type
_entity_poly.pdbx_seq_one_letter_code
_entity_poly.pdbx_strand_id
1 'polypeptide(L)'
;MTTSGPEPRYDRRAASRVLAALARPGLGAPAVLPPPRRIEYTCAPLQPEPGSHLTMSQRLYLERFMRPCRADQVTSASHRIAWTDSDGIPNTGHFRAGGLGPIVPIAMRETVLTLWHALQADTALAQRMSQLSARDEAVLEGTTTDHEPFEIFRVGIEAAGRALAQHALLARWTPYRSPAEFAVGMRDSGIYSAVATRWYWELQASSYRRGMIAVTLATQPDGTVRYSAETVATLRAMKDMTIEDAHRVMRRATLVEGLSVPEAIAKYHDELDLISRQYALLAPGTRPACLAAMPHQLDGEHYSILPVVIDKFTDAFTRIVDRVTVAEVAADTGSDTAELGAEDRVFYVPDMTCKHCIRTVTGVLESMSIGVAEIDLVSKRVIAEFRSPRNRHRAFEALRDSGYTPTLVTPAPAATETAV
;
A
#
# COMPACT_ATOMS: atom_id res chain seq x y z
N MET A 1 39.63 -17.99 2.96
CA MET A 1 38.36 -18.72 3.18
C MET A 1 37.25 -17.70 3.23
N THR A 2 36.54 -17.51 2.12
CA THR A 2 35.35 -16.66 2.08
C THR A 2 34.22 -17.42 2.76
N THR A 3 33.95 -17.11 4.02
CA THR A 3 32.70 -17.51 4.68
C THR A 3 31.57 -16.79 3.95
N SER A 4 30.98 -17.43 2.94
CA SER A 4 29.71 -16.98 2.36
C SER A 4 28.70 -16.95 3.49
N GLY A 5 28.12 -15.77 3.76
CA GLY A 5 27.04 -15.63 4.73
C GLY A 5 25.84 -16.53 4.37
N PRO A 6 24.87 -16.69 5.29
CA PRO A 6 23.67 -17.46 4.99
C PRO A 6 22.94 -16.88 3.77
N GLU A 7 22.65 -17.72 2.77
CA GLU A 7 21.95 -17.29 1.56
C GLU A 7 20.47 -16.96 1.85
N PRO A 8 19.91 -15.93 1.18
CA PRO A 8 18.50 -15.60 1.29
C PRO A 8 17.59 -16.78 0.94
N ARG A 9 16.68 -17.13 1.85
CA ARG A 9 15.74 -18.24 1.66
C ARG A 9 14.32 -17.79 1.97
N TYR A 10 13.40 -18.20 1.10
CA TYR A 10 11.97 -18.01 1.33
C TYR A 10 11.47 -18.91 2.47
N ASP A 11 11.17 -18.31 3.62
CA ASP A 11 10.56 -18.96 4.79
C ASP A 11 9.63 -17.99 5.53
N ARG A 12 8.33 -18.06 5.19
CA ARG A 12 7.30 -17.20 5.77
C ARG A 12 7.14 -17.35 7.27
N ARG A 13 7.27 -18.58 7.79
CA ARG A 13 7.05 -18.82 9.21
C ARG A 13 8.22 -18.27 10.02
N ALA A 14 9.45 -18.45 9.54
CA ALA A 14 10.63 -17.86 10.13
C ALA A 14 10.58 -16.33 10.06
N ALA A 15 10.28 -15.73 8.89
CA ALA A 15 10.17 -14.29 8.74
C ALA A 15 9.11 -13.69 9.68
N SER A 16 7.93 -14.31 9.74
CA SER A 16 6.87 -13.88 10.67
C SER A 16 7.29 -13.98 12.13
N ARG A 17 8.03 -15.02 12.53
CA ARG A 17 8.55 -15.18 13.90
C ARG A 17 9.58 -14.11 14.23
N VAL A 18 10.51 -13.80 13.31
CA VAL A 18 11.50 -12.73 13.48
C VAL A 18 10.78 -11.39 13.73
N LEU A 19 9.82 -11.04 12.86
CA LEU A 19 9.04 -9.81 13.02
C LEU A 19 8.22 -9.80 14.31
N ALA A 20 7.65 -10.94 14.72
CA ALA A 20 6.89 -11.05 15.97
C ALA A 20 7.77 -10.82 17.20
N ALA A 21 8.98 -11.39 17.21
CA ALA A 21 9.96 -11.18 18.28
C ALA A 21 10.41 -9.71 18.36
N LEU A 22 10.65 -9.05 17.22
CA LEU A 22 11.02 -7.63 17.18
C LEU A 22 9.90 -6.71 17.68
N ALA A 23 8.65 -7.03 17.32
CA ALA A 23 7.47 -6.25 17.69
C ALA A 23 7.07 -6.40 19.16
N ARG A 24 7.64 -7.33 19.93
CA ARG A 24 7.35 -7.49 21.37
C ARG A 24 8.27 -6.57 22.20
N PRO A 25 7.79 -5.93 23.30
CA PRO A 25 6.43 -5.99 23.88
C PRO A 25 5.39 -5.11 23.19
N GLY A 26 5.79 -4.31 22.22
CA GLY A 26 4.92 -3.49 21.39
C GLY A 26 5.70 -2.86 20.26
N LEU A 27 4.98 -2.23 19.32
CA LEU A 27 5.55 -1.61 18.15
C LEU A 27 5.51 -0.08 18.25
N GLY A 28 6.67 0.57 18.24
CA GLY A 28 6.78 2.02 18.28
C GLY A 28 6.66 2.60 19.68
N ALA A 29 7.35 3.72 19.90
CA ALA A 29 7.22 4.56 21.08
C ALA A 29 5.78 5.10 21.23
N PRO A 30 5.43 5.71 22.38
CA PRO A 30 4.17 6.44 22.49
C PRO A 30 4.05 7.51 21.40
N ALA A 31 2.95 7.45 20.64
CA ALA A 31 2.70 8.42 19.57
C ALA A 31 2.45 9.83 20.16
N VAL A 32 3.20 10.81 19.66
CA VAL A 32 3.00 12.23 19.98
C VAL A 32 1.99 12.78 19.00
N LEU A 33 0.84 13.26 19.50
CA LEU A 33 -0.20 13.81 18.63
C LEU A 33 0.23 15.18 18.08
N PRO A 34 0.07 15.41 16.77
CA PRO A 34 0.32 16.72 16.19
C PRO A 34 -0.65 17.78 16.73
N PRO A 35 -0.31 19.08 16.66
CA PRO A 35 -1.25 20.16 16.91
C PRO A 35 -2.41 20.12 15.89
N PRO A 36 -3.60 20.65 16.23
CA PRO A 36 -4.69 20.80 15.27
C PRO A 36 -4.25 21.56 14.02
N ARG A 37 -4.74 21.14 12.85
CA ARG A 37 -4.30 21.70 11.57
C ARG A 37 -5.39 21.71 10.52
N ARG A 38 -5.21 22.60 9.55
CA ARG A 38 -5.98 22.66 8.32
C ARG A 38 -5.13 22.14 7.17
N ILE A 39 -5.65 21.16 6.43
CA ILE A 39 -5.00 20.58 5.26
C ILE A 39 -5.80 20.96 4.03
N GLU A 40 -5.12 21.61 3.09
CA GLU A 40 -5.70 21.98 1.80
C GLU A 40 -5.52 20.83 0.80
N TYR A 41 -6.55 20.59 0.00
CA TYR A 41 -6.52 19.57 -1.04
C TYR A 41 -7.17 20.06 -2.32
N THR A 42 -6.71 19.52 -3.45
CA THR A 42 -7.38 19.67 -4.74
C THR A 42 -8.23 18.44 -5.02
N CYS A 43 -9.33 18.63 -5.76
CA CYS A 43 -10.30 17.59 -6.04
C CYS A 43 -10.57 17.49 -7.54
N ALA A 44 -10.63 16.26 -8.06
CA ALA A 44 -11.01 16.00 -9.44
C ALA A 44 -12.06 14.87 -9.48
N PRO A 45 -13.22 15.06 -10.13
CA PRO A 45 -14.19 13.99 -10.32
C PRO A 45 -13.62 12.92 -11.25
N LEU A 46 -13.79 11.66 -10.86
CA LEU A 46 -13.50 10.53 -11.73
C LEU A 46 -14.56 10.46 -12.83
N GLN A 47 -14.13 10.17 -14.06
CA GLN A 47 -14.99 10.08 -15.23
C GLN A 47 -15.21 8.62 -15.61
N PRO A 48 -16.39 8.04 -15.35
CA PRO A 48 -16.72 6.70 -15.81
C PRO A 48 -16.78 6.62 -17.33
N GLU A 49 -16.56 5.43 -17.88
CA GLU A 49 -16.83 5.18 -19.30
C GLU A 49 -18.34 5.26 -19.60
N PRO A 50 -18.74 5.66 -20.82
CA PRO A 50 -20.14 5.59 -21.24
C PRO A 50 -20.74 4.20 -21.01
N GLY A 51 -21.87 4.14 -20.29
CA GLY A 51 -22.55 2.87 -19.97
C GLY A 51 -21.91 2.05 -18.83
N SER A 52 -20.94 2.60 -18.11
CA SER A 52 -20.25 1.95 -16.98
C SER A 52 -20.18 2.88 -15.77
N HIS A 53 -20.05 2.32 -14.56
CA HIS A 53 -19.68 3.07 -13.35
C HIS A 53 -18.17 3.06 -13.07
N LEU A 54 -17.40 2.33 -13.88
CA LEU A 54 -15.95 2.25 -13.80
C LEU A 54 -15.31 3.22 -14.81
N THR A 55 -14.17 3.78 -14.43
CA THR A 55 -13.27 4.45 -15.38
C THR A 55 -12.57 3.42 -16.27
N MET A 56 -12.03 3.85 -17.42
CA MET A 56 -11.25 3.00 -18.32
C MET A 56 -10.13 2.23 -17.59
N SER A 57 -9.35 2.93 -16.75
CA SER A 57 -8.25 2.32 -15.98
C SER A 57 -8.75 1.26 -14.99
N GLN A 58 -9.89 1.51 -14.33
CA GLN A 58 -10.49 0.55 -13.41
C GLN A 58 -11.03 -0.69 -14.14
N ARG A 59 -11.69 -0.52 -15.29
CA ARG A 59 -12.20 -1.63 -16.10
C ARG A 59 -11.07 -2.50 -16.63
N LEU A 60 -10.03 -1.90 -17.21
CA LEU A 60 -8.86 -2.63 -17.71
C LEU A 60 -8.15 -3.40 -16.59
N TYR A 61 -8.04 -2.81 -15.39
CA TYR A 61 -7.47 -3.49 -14.23
C TYR A 61 -8.34 -4.68 -13.78
N LEU A 62 -9.67 -4.48 -13.70
CA LEU A 62 -10.63 -5.53 -13.36
C LEU A 62 -10.51 -6.74 -14.31
N GLU A 63 -10.56 -6.49 -15.62
CA GLU A 63 -10.51 -7.53 -16.66
C GLU A 63 -9.19 -8.30 -16.64
N ARG A 64 -8.07 -7.60 -16.38
CA ARG A 64 -6.74 -8.20 -16.43
C ARG A 64 -6.37 -8.94 -15.14
N PHE A 65 -6.66 -8.36 -13.97
CA PHE A 65 -6.07 -8.80 -12.70
C PHE A 65 -7.06 -9.29 -11.65
N MET A 66 -8.35 -9.01 -11.80
CA MET A 66 -9.33 -9.31 -10.75
C MET A 66 -10.29 -10.44 -11.12
N ARG A 67 -10.01 -11.22 -12.16
CA ARG A 67 -10.85 -12.38 -12.53
C ARG A 67 -10.97 -13.35 -11.34
N PRO A 68 -12.19 -13.88 -11.04
CA PRO A 68 -13.43 -13.78 -11.81
C PRO A 68 -14.37 -12.65 -11.35
N CYS A 69 -13.86 -11.63 -10.63
CA CYS A 69 -14.66 -10.49 -10.18
C CYS A 69 -15.33 -9.78 -11.36
N ARG A 70 -16.61 -9.43 -11.18
CA ARG A 70 -17.43 -8.73 -12.16
C ARG A 70 -17.54 -7.24 -11.82
N ALA A 71 -17.88 -6.43 -12.81
CA ALA A 71 -17.97 -4.98 -12.64
C ALA A 71 -18.99 -4.57 -11.57
N ASP A 72 -20.14 -5.25 -11.47
CA ASP A 72 -21.18 -5.01 -10.47
C ASP A 72 -20.71 -5.24 -9.02
N GLN A 73 -19.66 -6.04 -8.83
CA GLN A 73 -19.07 -6.33 -7.53
C GLN A 73 -18.03 -5.28 -7.10
N VAL A 74 -17.70 -4.33 -7.97
CA VAL A 74 -16.71 -3.28 -7.73
C VAL A 74 -17.39 -1.97 -7.40
N THR A 75 -17.08 -1.40 -6.25
CA THR A 75 -17.39 0.00 -5.95
C THR A 75 -16.26 0.90 -6.44
N SER A 76 -16.62 1.90 -7.24
CA SER A 76 -15.71 2.97 -7.66
C SER A 76 -15.88 4.22 -6.77
N ALA A 77 -14.76 4.88 -6.50
CA ALA A 77 -14.74 6.24 -5.98
C ALA A 77 -15.37 7.21 -6.99
N SER A 78 -15.82 8.36 -6.50
CA SER A 78 -16.34 9.42 -7.37
C SER A 78 -15.31 10.51 -7.62
N HIS A 79 -14.33 10.65 -6.73
CA HIS A 79 -13.36 11.73 -6.75
C HIS A 79 -11.97 11.21 -6.41
N ARG A 80 -10.97 11.81 -7.04
CA ARG A 80 -9.57 11.74 -6.66
C ARG A 80 -9.20 13.07 -6.00
N ILE A 81 -8.38 13.00 -4.96
CA ILE A 81 -7.81 14.17 -4.29
C ILE A 81 -6.30 14.12 -4.31
N ALA A 82 -5.68 15.29 -4.28
CA ALA A 82 -4.26 15.46 -4.05
C ALA A 82 -4.01 16.52 -2.98
N TRP A 83 -3.06 16.28 -2.09
CA TRP A 83 -2.68 17.19 -1.01
C TRP A 83 -1.20 17.01 -0.67
N THR A 84 -0.65 17.93 0.12
CA THR A 84 0.66 17.77 0.76
C THR A 84 0.41 17.48 2.24
N ASP A 85 1.01 16.41 2.76
CA ASP A 85 0.87 16.05 4.17
C ASP A 85 1.75 16.92 5.06
N SER A 86 1.70 16.71 6.38
CA SER A 86 2.43 17.56 7.32
C SER A 86 3.94 17.46 7.27
N ASP A 87 4.48 16.42 6.65
CA ASP A 87 5.92 16.25 6.47
C ASP A 87 6.37 16.90 5.16
N GLY A 88 5.46 17.59 4.44
CA GLY A 88 5.76 18.15 3.14
C GLY A 88 5.87 17.06 2.08
N ILE A 89 5.11 15.98 2.16
CA ILE A 89 5.14 14.90 1.17
C ILE A 89 3.85 14.97 0.34
N PRO A 90 3.93 14.94 -1.01
CA PRO A 90 2.74 14.93 -1.84
C PRO A 90 2.02 13.58 -1.74
N ASN A 91 0.70 13.64 -1.66
CA ASN A 91 -0.19 12.49 -1.47
C ASN A 91 -1.36 12.54 -2.45
N THR A 92 -1.85 11.36 -2.80
CA THR A 92 -3.08 11.17 -3.57
C THR A 92 -3.98 10.16 -2.89
N GLY A 93 -5.29 10.32 -3.10
CA GLY A 93 -6.29 9.50 -2.47
C GLY A 93 -7.61 9.57 -3.22
N HIS A 94 -8.56 8.76 -2.76
CA HIS A 94 -9.87 8.65 -3.38
C HIS A 94 -10.95 8.71 -2.32
N PHE A 95 -12.08 9.33 -2.66
CA PHE A 95 -13.26 9.27 -1.84
C PHE A 95 -14.52 9.14 -2.69
N ARG A 96 -15.61 8.79 -2.03
CA ARG A 96 -16.93 8.67 -2.64
C ARG A 96 -17.86 9.77 -2.11
N ALA A 97 -18.48 10.51 -3.02
CA ALA A 97 -19.49 11.51 -2.71
C ALA A 97 -20.67 10.85 -1.99
N GLY A 98 -21.23 11.53 -0.99
CA GLY A 98 -22.23 10.98 -0.08
C GLY A 98 -21.71 9.90 0.88
N GLY A 99 -20.38 9.71 0.97
CA GLY A 99 -19.72 8.93 2.01
C GLY A 99 -19.09 9.82 3.08
N LEU A 100 -18.03 9.33 3.73
CA LEU A 100 -17.30 10.07 4.77
C LEU A 100 -16.41 11.20 4.25
N GLY A 101 -16.31 11.37 2.92
CA GLY A 101 -15.60 12.49 2.30
C GLY A 101 -14.06 12.39 2.30
N PRO A 102 -13.38 13.47 1.91
CA PRO A 102 -11.92 13.52 1.75
C PRO A 102 -11.15 13.51 3.08
N ILE A 103 -11.83 13.79 4.20
CA ILE A 103 -11.20 13.76 5.54
C ILE A 103 -10.61 12.38 5.88
N VAL A 104 -11.22 11.28 5.43
CA VAL A 104 -10.74 9.93 5.77
C VAL A 104 -9.34 9.63 5.21
N PRO A 105 -9.10 9.71 3.88
CA PRO A 105 -7.75 9.48 3.35
C PRO A 105 -6.72 10.48 3.87
N ILE A 106 -7.10 11.74 4.12
CA ILE A 106 -6.19 12.77 4.65
C ILE A 106 -5.80 12.47 6.11
N ALA A 107 -6.78 12.31 7.01
CA ALA A 107 -6.50 12.00 8.42
C ALA A 107 -5.82 10.63 8.58
N MET A 108 -6.11 9.68 7.68
CA MET A 108 -5.40 8.40 7.62
C MET A 108 -3.90 8.58 7.36
N ARG A 109 -3.54 9.47 6.43
CA ARG A 109 -2.13 9.75 6.14
C ARG A 109 -1.43 10.42 7.31
N GLU A 110 -2.06 11.39 7.96
CA GLU A 110 -1.54 12.02 9.18
C GLU A 110 -1.36 11.00 10.33
N THR A 111 -2.25 10.00 10.39
CA THR A 111 -2.11 8.87 11.32
C THR A 111 -0.91 8.00 11.01
N VAL A 112 -0.71 7.69 9.73
CA VAL A 112 0.47 6.96 9.27
C VAL A 112 1.76 7.70 9.65
N LEU A 113 1.84 9.00 9.39
CA LEU A 113 3.01 9.82 9.75
C LEU A 113 3.29 9.80 11.25
N THR A 114 2.24 10.02 12.05
CA THR A 114 2.36 9.99 13.52
C THR A 114 2.92 8.66 14.02
N LEU A 115 2.47 7.54 13.44
CA LEU A 115 2.95 6.21 13.81
C LEU A 115 4.33 5.88 13.24
N TRP A 116 4.71 6.46 12.10
CA TRP A 116 6.05 6.36 11.56
C TRP A 116 7.06 7.11 12.44
N HIS A 117 6.75 8.33 12.86
CA HIS A 117 7.60 9.07 13.81
C HIS A 117 7.73 8.30 15.12
N ALA A 118 6.63 7.70 15.61
CA ALA A 118 6.66 6.85 16.80
C ALA A 118 7.52 5.58 16.61
N LEU A 119 7.49 4.98 15.43
CA LEU A 119 8.34 3.84 15.07
C LEU A 119 9.82 4.24 15.02
N GLN A 120 10.13 5.40 14.44
CA GLN A 120 11.48 5.95 14.33
C GLN A 120 12.05 6.34 15.70
N ALA A 121 11.21 6.85 16.60
CA ALA A 121 11.59 7.22 17.96
C ALA A 121 11.78 6.01 18.91
N ASP A 122 11.44 4.79 18.47
CA ASP A 122 11.55 3.58 19.29
C ASP A 122 13.00 3.06 19.34
N THR A 123 13.79 3.63 20.26
CA THR A 123 15.19 3.24 20.48
C THR A 123 15.33 1.79 20.92
N ALA A 124 14.33 1.23 21.63
CA ALA A 124 14.35 -0.16 22.06
C ALA A 124 14.13 -1.11 20.88
N LEU A 125 13.23 -0.79 19.95
CA LEU A 125 13.09 -1.53 18.69
C LEU A 125 14.36 -1.43 17.84
N ALA A 126 14.93 -0.23 17.70
CA ALA A 126 16.17 -0.03 16.95
C ALA A 126 17.32 -0.91 17.51
N GLN A 127 17.44 -0.99 18.84
CA GLN A 127 18.41 -1.87 19.50
C GLN A 127 18.15 -3.36 19.22
N ARG A 128 16.87 -3.80 19.25
CA ARG A 128 16.52 -5.19 18.90
C ARG A 128 16.84 -5.50 17.43
N MET A 129 16.62 -4.55 16.52
CA MET A 129 16.95 -4.71 15.11
C MET A 129 18.45 -4.80 14.87
N SER A 130 19.27 -3.98 15.55
CA SER A 130 20.73 -4.03 15.39
C SER A 130 21.36 -5.32 15.94
N GLN A 131 20.60 -6.13 16.67
CA GLN A 131 21.02 -7.41 17.23
C GLN A 131 20.53 -8.60 16.42
N LEU A 132 19.89 -8.38 15.27
CA LEU A 132 19.46 -9.47 14.39
C LEU A 132 20.67 -10.28 13.93
N SER A 133 20.47 -11.59 13.88
CA SER A 133 21.49 -12.47 13.31
C SER A 133 21.49 -12.35 11.78
N ALA A 134 22.64 -12.57 11.15
CA ALA A 134 22.75 -12.63 9.69
C ALA A 134 21.76 -13.65 9.07
N ARG A 135 21.41 -14.70 9.82
CA ARG A 135 20.41 -15.69 9.39
C ARG A 135 19.00 -15.09 9.37
N ASP A 136 18.63 -14.30 10.37
CA ASP A 136 17.31 -13.66 10.41
C ASP A 136 17.19 -12.59 9.33
N GLU A 137 18.26 -11.83 9.08
CA GLU A 137 18.35 -10.87 7.98
C GLU A 137 18.16 -11.56 6.62
N ALA A 138 18.89 -12.66 6.35
CA ALA A 138 18.75 -13.44 5.12
C ALA A 138 17.34 -14.02 4.93
N VAL A 139 16.66 -14.40 6.02
CA VAL A 139 15.26 -14.86 5.97
C VAL A 139 14.32 -13.72 5.58
N LEU A 140 14.49 -12.53 6.15
CA LEU A 140 13.67 -11.36 5.81
C LEU A 140 13.89 -10.91 4.37
N GLU A 141 15.15 -10.88 3.91
CA GLU A 141 15.52 -10.58 2.53
C GLU A 141 14.90 -11.59 1.55
N GLY A 142 15.02 -12.89 1.83
CA GLY A 142 14.48 -13.94 0.97
C GLY A 142 12.95 -13.99 0.94
N THR A 143 12.27 -13.45 1.95
CA THR A 143 10.82 -13.66 2.15
C THR A 143 9.96 -12.42 1.91
N THR A 144 10.45 -11.24 2.28
CA THR A 144 9.67 -9.99 2.26
C THR A 144 10.04 -9.13 1.07
N THR A 145 9.22 -8.11 0.77
CA THR A 145 9.51 -7.16 -0.31
C THR A 145 10.50 -6.08 0.13
N ASP A 146 10.39 -5.63 1.38
CA ASP A 146 11.12 -4.47 1.89
C ASP A 146 12.43 -4.84 2.61
N HIS A 147 12.61 -6.12 2.93
CA HIS A 147 13.81 -6.77 3.50
C HIS A 147 14.16 -6.30 4.91
N GLU A 148 14.18 -5.00 5.16
CA GLU A 148 14.56 -4.41 6.43
C GLU A 148 13.36 -4.34 7.39
N PRO A 149 13.50 -4.74 8.67
CA PRO A 149 12.38 -4.78 9.61
C PRO A 149 11.67 -3.43 9.77
N PHE A 150 12.41 -2.33 9.83
CA PHE A 150 11.83 -0.98 9.97
C PHE A 150 10.91 -0.67 8.79
N GLU A 151 11.39 -0.89 7.57
CA GLU A 151 10.59 -0.69 6.35
C GLU A 151 9.38 -1.63 6.27
N ILE A 152 9.54 -2.90 6.70
CA ILE A 152 8.43 -3.86 6.75
C ILE A 152 7.32 -3.37 7.70
N PHE A 153 7.68 -2.88 8.90
CA PHE A 153 6.71 -2.32 9.84
C PHE A 153 6.09 -1.02 9.31
N ARG A 154 6.90 -0.13 8.73
CA ARG A 154 6.46 1.13 8.11
C ARG A 154 5.39 0.88 7.03
N VAL A 155 5.64 -0.07 6.13
CA VAL A 155 4.71 -0.48 5.07
C VAL A 155 3.47 -1.19 5.65
N GLY A 156 3.63 -1.96 6.72
CA GLY A 156 2.52 -2.59 7.44
C GLY A 156 1.53 -1.57 8.04
N ILE A 157 2.05 -0.48 8.62
CA ILE A 157 1.24 0.64 9.12
C ILE A 157 0.48 1.31 7.96
N GLU A 158 1.12 1.56 6.82
CA GLU A 158 0.40 2.09 5.66
C GLU A 158 -0.66 1.12 5.12
N ALA A 159 -0.41 -0.18 5.15
CA ALA A 159 -1.38 -1.17 4.70
C ALA A 159 -2.64 -1.13 5.58
N ALA A 160 -2.51 -0.90 6.89
CA ALA A 160 -3.66 -0.64 7.76
C ALA A 160 -4.39 0.66 7.35
N GLY A 161 -3.66 1.74 7.10
CA GLY A 161 -4.24 3.00 6.61
C GLY A 161 -5.01 2.85 5.31
N ARG A 162 -4.42 2.21 4.30
CA ARG A 162 -5.08 1.90 3.02
C ARG A 162 -6.32 1.06 3.21
N ALA A 163 -6.30 0.08 4.13
CA ALA A 163 -7.50 -0.71 4.42
C ALA A 163 -8.64 0.19 4.90
N LEU A 164 -8.38 1.11 5.83
CA LEU A 164 -9.38 2.05 6.31
C LEU A 164 -9.93 2.94 5.19
N ALA A 165 -9.04 3.65 4.50
CA ALA A 165 -9.42 4.62 3.48
C ALA A 165 -10.16 3.98 2.29
N GLN A 166 -9.73 2.79 1.87
CA GLN A 166 -10.38 2.07 0.78
C GLN A 166 -11.78 1.57 1.17
N HIS A 167 -11.95 1.07 2.41
CA HIS A 167 -13.27 0.63 2.87
C HIS A 167 -14.21 1.80 3.15
N ALA A 168 -13.69 3.01 3.39
CA ALA A 168 -14.53 4.20 3.51
C ALA A 168 -15.33 4.53 2.23
N LEU A 169 -14.92 4.00 1.07
CA LEU A 169 -15.75 4.02 -0.16
C LEU A 169 -17.10 3.31 0.04
N LEU A 170 -17.17 2.41 1.01
CA LEU A 170 -18.36 1.63 1.35
C LEU A 170 -19.15 2.20 2.54
N ALA A 171 -18.72 3.31 3.15
CA ALA A 171 -19.24 3.78 4.44
C ALA A 171 -20.77 3.96 4.46
N ARG A 172 -21.37 4.37 3.33
CA ARG A 172 -22.82 4.54 3.20
C ARG A 172 -23.65 3.27 3.46
N TRP A 173 -23.04 2.09 3.32
CA TRP A 173 -23.70 0.79 3.54
C TRP A 173 -23.43 0.21 4.94
N THR A 174 -22.76 0.98 5.79
CA THR A 174 -22.47 0.63 7.18
C THR A 174 -23.35 1.45 8.11
N PRO A 175 -23.46 1.12 9.41
CA PRO A 175 -24.16 1.96 10.38
C PRO A 175 -23.30 3.14 10.88
N TYR A 176 -22.00 3.17 10.57
CA TYR A 176 -21.06 4.18 11.06
C TYR A 176 -21.26 5.52 10.34
N ARG A 177 -21.30 6.63 11.07
CA ARG A 177 -21.65 7.96 10.51
C ARG A 177 -20.53 8.98 10.64
N SER A 178 -19.57 8.76 11.53
CA SER A 178 -18.34 9.56 11.60
C SER A 178 -17.11 8.75 11.15
N PRO A 179 -16.02 9.41 10.72
CA PRO A 179 -14.76 8.75 10.47
C PRO A 179 -14.24 7.94 11.66
N ALA A 180 -14.35 8.49 12.89
CA ALA A 180 -13.89 7.82 14.10
C ALA A 180 -14.72 6.54 14.39
N GLU A 181 -16.05 6.64 14.33
CA GLU A 181 -16.94 5.47 14.44
C GLU A 181 -16.62 4.41 13.37
N PHE A 182 -16.34 4.85 12.15
CA PHE A 182 -16.01 3.93 11.05
C PHE A 182 -14.70 3.18 11.31
N ALA A 183 -13.66 3.86 11.81
CA ALA A 183 -12.39 3.21 12.13
C ALA A 183 -12.51 2.20 13.28
N VAL A 184 -13.26 2.54 14.33
CA VAL A 184 -13.55 1.62 15.45
C VAL A 184 -14.39 0.44 14.97
N GLY A 185 -15.46 0.72 14.22
CA GLY A 185 -16.34 -0.30 13.66
C GLY A 185 -15.61 -1.28 12.75
N MET A 186 -14.67 -0.80 11.92
CA MET A 186 -13.81 -1.63 11.06
C MET A 186 -12.90 -2.57 11.86
N ARG A 187 -12.32 -2.08 12.97
CA ARG A 187 -11.52 -2.89 13.90
C ARG A 187 -12.38 -3.96 14.56
N ASP A 188 -13.48 -3.55 15.20
CA ASP A 188 -14.35 -4.43 15.99
C ASP A 188 -15.04 -5.49 15.11
N SER A 189 -15.29 -5.15 13.85
CA SER A 189 -15.81 -6.06 12.82
C SER A 189 -14.78 -7.06 12.27
N GLY A 190 -13.49 -6.93 12.66
CA GLY A 190 -12.42 -7.78 12.17
C GLY A 190 -12.10 -7.61 10.69
N ILE A 191 -12.42 -6.46 10.08
CA ILE A 191 -12.23 -6.25 8.64
C ILE A 191 -10.74 -6.21 8.28
N TYR A 192 -9.89 -5.63 9.12
CA TYR A 192 -8.43 -5.66 8.91
C TYR A 192 -7.88 -7.10 8.82
N SER A 193 -8.35 -7.99 9.69
CA SER A 193 -8.01 -9.42 9.64
C SER A 193 -8.54 -10.09 8.37
N ALA A 194 -9.74 -9.72 7.91
CA ALA A 194 -10.28 -10.20 6.64
C ALA A 194 -9.43 -9.75 5.44
N VAL A 195 -8.98 -8.49 5.41
CA VAL A 195 -8.05 -7.98 4.40
C VAL A 195 -6.73 -8.77 4.43
N ALA A 196 -6.11 -8.88 5.61
CA ALA A 196 -4.81 -9.53 5.78
C ALA A 196 -4.79 -11.02 5.39
N THR A 197 -5.94 -11.70 5.43
CA THR A 197 -6.00 -13.16 5.24
C THR A 197 -6.70 -13.59 3.95
N ARG A 198 -7.69 -12.83 3.47
CA ARG A 198 -8.53 -13.21 2.32
C ARG A 198 -8.13 -12.55 1.03
N TRP A 199 -7.64 -11.32 1.06
CA TRP A 199 -7.19 -10.65 -0.15
C TRP A 199 -5.90 -11.29 -0.64
N TYR A 200 -5.72 -11.34 -1.95
CA TYR A 200 -4.44 -11.76 -2.50
C TYR A 200 -3.42 -10.59 -2.42
N TRP A 201 -2.13 -10.91 -2.31
CA TRP A 201 -1.04 -9.92 -2.24
C TRP A 201 -1.05 -9.03 -3.49
N GLU A 202 -0.86 -7.72 -3.31
CA GLU A 202 -1.03 -6.65 -4.32
C GLU A 202 -2.46 -6.17 -4.60
N LEU A 203 -3.52 -6.95 -4.29
CA LEU A 203 -4.91 -6.51 -4.56
C LEU A 203 -5.19 -5.17 -3.89
N GLN A 204 -4.87 -5.05 -2.60
CA GLN A 204 -5.15 -3.84 -1.81
C GLN A 204 -4.46 -2.61 -2.38
N ALA A 205 -3.14 -2.65 -2.54
CA ALA A 205 -2.38 -1.50 -3.02
C ALA A 205 -2.83 -1.08 -4.42
N SER A 206 -2.99 -2.03 -5.34
CA SER A 206 -3.33 -1.75 -6.72
C SER A 206 -4.74 -1.20 -6.93
N SER A 207 -5.71 -1.69 -6.16
CA SER A 207 -7.09 -1.19 -6.20
C SER A 207 -7.26 0.13 -5.42
N TYR A 208 -6.51 0.34 -4.34
CA TYR A 208 -6.46 1.61 -3.61
C TYR A 208 -5.99 2.76 -4.51
N ARG A 209 -4.88 2.56 -5.25
CA ARG A 209 -4.34 3.53 -6.21
C ARG A 209 -5.31 3.90 -7.34
N ARG A 210 -6.25 3.01 -7.64
CA ARG A 210 -7.29 3.20 -8.68
C ARG A 210 -8.62 3.69 -8.13
N GLY A 211 -8.73 3.92 -6.82
CA GLY A 211 -9.97 4.36 -6.18
C GLY A 211 -11.11 3.36 -6.36
N MET A 212 -10.83 2.06 -6.29
CA MET A 212 -11.83 1.01 -6.44
C MET A 212 -11.73 -0.03 -5.31
N ILE A 213 -12.82 -0.72 -5.01
CA ILE A 213 -12.84 -1.81 -4.04
C ILE A 213 -13.84 -2.90 -4.47
N ALA A 214 -13.42 -4.16 -4.44
CA ALA A 214 -14.22 -5.32 -4.88
C ALA A 214 -14.81 -6.11 -3.71
N VAL A 215 -15.39 -5.39 -2.74
CA VAL A 215 -16.07 -6.02 -1.60
C VAL A 215 -17.39 -5.32 -1.33
N THR A 216 -18.35 -6.09 -0.82
CA THR A 216 -19.60 -5.59 -0.27
C THR A 216 -19.69 -5.97 1.20
N LEU A 217 -20.28 -5.07 2.00
CA LEU A 217 -20.47 -5.25 3.44
C LEU A 217 -21.93 -5.57 3.74
N ALA A 218 -22.13 -6.48 4.69
CA ALA A 218 -23.42 -6.79 5.29
C ALA A 218 -23.38 -6.41 6.77
N THR A 219 -24.27 -5.50 7.17
CA THR A 219 -24.45 -5.09 8.56
C THR A 219 -25.10 -6.22 9.35
N GLN A 220 -24.54 -6.54 10.51
CA GLN A 220 -25.01 -7.54 11.44
C GLN A 220 -25.97 -6.92 12.47
N PRO A 221 -26.78 -7.73 13.18
CA PRO A 221 -27.72 -7.22 14.20
C PRO A 221 -27.05 -6.44 15.35
N ASP A 222 -25.78 -6.73 15.65
CA ASP A 222 -24.98 -6.06 16.69
C ASP A 222 -24.32 -4.75 16.20
N GLY A 223 -24.59 -4.33 14.96
CA GLY A 223 -23.99 -3.13 14.35
C GLY A 223 -22.59 -3.33 13.78
N THR A 224 -21.99 -4.53 13.90
CA THR A 224 -20.77 -4.87 13.18
C THR A 224 -21.05 -5.10 11.70
N VAL A 225 -20.00 -5.11 10.87
CA VAL A 225 -20.10 -5.41 9.43
C VAL A 225 -19.28 -6.63 9.07
N ARG A 226 -19.68 -7.36 8.04
CA ARG A 226 -18.90 -8.48 7.49
C ARG A 226 -18.89 -8.42 5.97
N TYR A 227 -17.89 -9.01 5.34
CA TYR A 227 -17.97 -9.28 3.91
C TYR A 227 -19.16 -10.20 3.61
N SER A 228 -19.91 -9.88 2.55
CA SER A 228 -20.97 -10.75 2.05
C SER A 228 -20.42 -12.11 1.66
N ALA A 229 -21.27 -13.15 1.67
CA ALA A 229 -20.87 -14.50 1.24
C ALA A 229 -20.32 -14.50 -0.19
N GLU A 230 -20.93 -13.72 -1.08
CA GLU A 230 -20.46 -13.54 -2.45
C GLU A 230 -19.06 -12.92 -2.50
N THR A 231 -18.81 -11.83 -1.76
CA THR A 231 -17.47 -11.23 -1.65
C THR A 231 -16.44 -12.25 -1.19
N VAL A 232 -16.76 -13.05 -0.17
CA VAL A 232 -15.84 -14.07 0.34
C VAL A 232 -15.52 -15.12 -0.72
N ALA A 233 -16.53 -15.57 -1.46
CA ALA A 233 -16.35 -16.53 -2.55
C ALA A 233 -15.51 -15.94 -3.69
N THR A 234 -15.80 -14.72 -4.12
CA THR A 234 -15.06 -14.03 -5.20
C THR A 234 -13.61 -13.77 -4.81
N LEU A 235 -13.33 -13.21 -3.64
CA LEU A 235 -11.95 -12.97 -3.19
C LEU A 235 -11.14 -14.28 -3.09
N ARG A 236 -11.78 -15.36 -2.64
CA ARG A 236 -11.15 -16.68 -2.59
C ARG A 236 -10.83 -17.18 -4.00
N ALA A 237 -11.79 -17.11 -4.93
CA ALA A 237 -11.57 -17.53 -6.32
C ALA A 237 -10.45 -16.72 -6.99
N MET A 238 -10.44 -15.39 -6.80
CA MET A 238 -9.35 -14.53 -7.28
C MET A 238 -7.99 -15.00 -6.74
N LYS A 239 -7.90 -15.21 -5.42
CA LYS A 239 -6.66 -15.65 -4.76
C LYS A 239 -6.20 -17.03 -5.24
N ASP A 240 -7.11 -17.98 -5.37
CA ASP A 240 -6.80 -19.34 -5.82
C ASP A 240 -6.30 -19.32 -7.29
N MET A 241 -6.93 -18.52 -8.17
CA MET A 241 -6.46 -18.33 -9.56
C MET A 241 -5.08 -17.68 -9.62
N THR A 242 -4.83 -16.62 -8.85
CA THR A 242 -3.51 -15.97 -8.80
C THR A 242 -2.42 -16.94 -8.34
N ILE A 243 -2.69 -17.77 -7.34
CA ILE A 243 -1.75 -18.80 -6.87
C ILE A 243 -1.50 -19.85 -7.95
N GLU A 244 -2.55 -20.31 -8.63
CA GLU A 244 -2.43 -21.29 -9.71
C GLU A 244 -1.55 -20.76 -10.85
N ASP A 245 -1.77 -19.52 -11.28
CA ASP A 245 -1.00 -18.88 -12.35
C ASP A 245 0.46 -18.66 -11.95
N ALA A 246 0.73 -18.21 -10.72
CA ALA A 246 2.09 -18.08 -10.21
C ALA A 246 2.83 -19.43 -10.20
N HIS A 247 2.17 -20.51 -9.75
CA HIS A 247 2.75 -21.84 -9.81
C HIS A 247 2.90 -22.36 -11.25
N ARG A 248 2.01 -21.99 -12.18
CA ARG A 248 2.11 -22.37 -13.60
C ARG A 248 3.37 -21.81 -14.23
N VAL A 249 3.64 -20.52 -14.00
CA VAL A 249 4.86 -19.84 -14.46
C VAL A 249 6.10 -20.50 -13.86
N MET A 250 6.12 -20.71 -12.54
CA MET A 250 7.27 -21.33 -11.87
C MET A 250 7.51 -22.77 -12.34
N ARG A 251 6.46 -23.60 -12.46
CA ARG A 251 6.59 -24.97 -12.98
C ARG A 251 7.11 -25.01 -14.42
N ARG A 252 6.65 -24.10 -15.29
CA ARG A 252 7.18 -23.98 -16.66
C ARG A 252 8.69 -23.72 -16.60
N ALA A 253 9.11 -22.72 -15.85
CA ALA A 253 10.50 -22.33 -15.73
C ALA A 253 11.38 -23.47 -15.18
N THR A 254 10.95 -24.14 -14.11
CA THR A 254 11.81 -25.12 -13.42
C THR A 254 11.73 -26.53 -14.01
N LEU A 255 10.56 -26.96 -14.51
CA LEU A 255 10.37 -28.34 -14.99
C LEU A 255 10.49 -28.49 -16.50
N VAL A 256 10.13 -27.45 -17.27
CA VAL A 256 10.20 -27.51 -18.75
C VAL A 256 11.52 -26.91 -19.24
N GLU A 257 11.94 -25.79 -18.67
CA GLU A 257 13.13 -25.06 -19.12
C GLU A 257 14.38 -25.37 -18.30
N GLY A 258 14.24 -26.14 -17.21
CA GLY A 258 15.37 -26.60 -16.38
C GLY A 258 16.04 -25.50 -15.57
N LEU A 259 15.40 -24.34 -15.40
CA LEU A 259 15.95 -23.23 -14.62
C LEU A 259 15.90 -23.53 -13.13
N SER A 260 16.92 -23.10 -12.40
CA SER A 260 16.83 -23.00 -10.93
C SER A 260 15.78 -21.94 -10.53
N VAL A 261 15.33 -21.97 -9.28
CA VAL A 261 14.37 -20.97 -8.77
C VAL A 261 14.89 -19.53 -8.91
N PRO A 262 16.15 -19.21 -8.54
CA PRO A 262 16.69 -17.87 -8.76
C PRO A 262 16.70 -17.44 -10.23
N GLU A 263 17.10 -18.33 -11.14
CA GLU A 263 17.10 -18.05 -12.59
C GLU A 263 15.68 -17.86 -13.14
N ALA A 264 14.72 -18.66 -12.68
CA ALA A 264 13.31 -18.52 -13.02
C ALA A 264 12.76 -17.17 -12.56
N ILE A 265 13.07 -16.73 -11.33
CA ILE A 265 12.68 -15.41 -10.83
C ILE A 265 13.27 -14.30 -11.68
N ALA A 266 14.56 -14.39 -12.02
CA ALA A 266 15.22 -13.37 -12.84
C ALA A 266 14.62 -13.29 -14.25
N LYS A 267 14.39 -14.43 -14.90
CA LYS A 267 13.83 -14.50 -16.25
C LYS A 267 12.37 -14.06 -16.31
N TYR A 268 11.54 -14.53 -15.38
CA TYR A 268 10.10 -14.27 -15.35
C TYR A 268 9.72 -13.14 -14.40
N HIS A 269 10.64 -12.24 -14.08
CA HIS A 269 10.41 -11.21 -13.08
C HIS A 269 9.17 -10.37 -13.40
N ASP A 270 8.96 -9.97 -14.67
CA ASP A 270 7.76 -9.22 -15.09
C ASP A 270 6.46 -10.00 -14.85
N GLU A 271 6.39 -11.27 -15.28
CA GLU A 271 5.21 -12.11 -15.09
C GLU A 271 4.96 -12.40 -13.59
N LEU A 272 6.02 -12.65 -12.82
CA LEU A 272 5.93 -13.00 -11.41
C LEU A 272 5.67 -11.78 -10.51
N ASP A 273 6.19 -10.59 -10.83
CA ASP A 273 5.87 -9.37 -10.09
C ASP A 273 4.40 -8.96 -10.32
N LEU A 274 3.83 -9.23 -11.51
CA LEU A 274 2.41 -9.00 -11.79
C LEU A 274 1.46 -9.94 -11.03
N ILE A 275 1.87 -11.19 -10.77
CA ILE A 275 1.04 -12.25 -10.17
C ILE A 275 1.49 -12.54 -8.70
N SER A 276 2.41 -11.72 -8.18
CA SER A 276 3.10 -11.84 -6.89
C SER A 276 4.03 -13.07 -6.76
N ARG A 277 5.34 -12.83 -6.92
CA ARG A 277 6.47 -13.76 -6.74
C ARG A 277 6.34 -14.68 -5.53
N GLN A 278 5.86 -14.14 -4.41
CA GLN A 278 5.73 -14.88 -3.17
C GLN A 278 4.79 -16.09 -3.29
N TYR A 279 3.80 -16.07 -4.19
CA TYR A 279 2.91 -17.21 -4.43
C TYR A 279 3.59 -18.33 -5.21
N ALA A 280 4.43 -17.97 -6.19
CA ALA A 280 5.21 -18.94 -6.95
C ALA A 280 6.17 -19.77 -6.07
N LEU A 281 6.56 -19.22 -4.90
CA LEU A 281 7.46 -19.84 -3.93
C LEU A 281 6.76 -20.65 -2.84
N LEU A 282 5.41 -20.71 -2.84
CA LEU A 282 4.68 -21.53 -1.89
C LEU A 282 4.78 -23.01 -2.26
N ALA A 283 4.86 -23.87 -1.25
CA ALA A 283 4.67 -25.29 -1.47
C ALA A 283 3.22 -25.56 -1.92
N PRO A 284 2.98 -26.51 -2.85
CA PRO A 284 1.64 -26.89 -3.27
C PRO A 284 0.71 -27.18 -2.09
N GLY A 285 -0.53 -26.68 -2.14
CA GLY A 285 -1.52 -26.84 -1.08
C GLY A 285 -1.36 -25.88 0.12
N THR A 286 -0.31 -25.05 0.15
CA THR A 286 -0.12 -24.05 1.22
C THR A 286 -1.10 -22.89 1.04
N ARG A 287 -1.85 -22.56 2.10
CA ARG A 287 -2.66 -21.34 2.12
C ARG A 287 -1.82 -20.16 2.57
N PRO A 288 -1.68 -19.10 1.74
CA PRO A 288 -0.90 -17.95 2.13
C PRO A 288 -1.62 -17.15 3.22
N ALA A 289 -0.90 -16.88 4.31
CA ALA A 289 -1.32 -15.95 5.35
C ALA A 289 -0.37 -14.74 5.41
N CYS A 290 -0.90 -13.56 5.73
CA CYS A 290 -0.08 -12.38 6.03
C CYS A 290 0.82 -12.66 7.23
N LEU A 291 2.08 -12.22 7.14
CA LEU A 291 3.07 -12.43 8.20
C LEU A 291 2.63 -11.83 9.54
N ALA A 292 1.94 -10.69 9.51
CA ALA A 292 1.44 -10.03 10.72
C ALA A 292 0.28 -10.79 11.39
N ALA A 293 -0.47 -11.58 10.63
CA ALA A 293 -1.63 -12.33 11.11
C ALA A 293 -1.29 -13.74 11.61
N MET A 294 -0.04 -14.19 11.46
CA MET A 294 0.35 -15.52 11.95
C MET A 294 0.54 -15.50 13.47
N PRO A 295 -0.11 -16.41 14.22
CA PRO A 295 0.07 -16.51 15.65
C PRO A 295 1.37 -17.24 16.00
N HIS A 296 2.05 -16.75 17.03
CA HIS A 296 3.25 -17.35 17.62
C HIS A 296 3.05 -17.62 19.10
N GLN A 297 3.86 -18.52 19.64
CA GLN A 297 4.06 -18.68 21.08
C GLN A 297 5.38 -18.03 21.43
N LEU A 298 5.34 -16.91 22.14
CA LEU A 298 6.53 -16.19 22.62
C LEU A 298 6.41 -16.08 24.14
N ASP A 299 7.42 -16.48 24.90
CA ASP A 299 7.45 -16.48 26.38
C ASP A 299 6.16 -17.02 27.04
N GLY A 300 5.58 -18.07 26.45
CA GLY A 300 4.35 -18.72 26.95
C GLY A 300 3.03 -18.03 26.59
N GLU A 301 3.05 -16.94 25.81
CA GLU A 301 1.87 -16.20 25.39
C GLU A 301 1.64 -16.27 23.87
N HIS A 302 0.37 -16.26 23.48
CA HIS A 302 -0.03 -16.10 22.08
C HIS A 302 0.23 -14.66 21.62
N TYR A 303 1.04 -14.51 20.57
CA TYR A 303 1.39 -13.20 20.01
C TYR A 303 1.20 -13.16 18.50
N SER A 304 0.62 -12.06 18.00
CA SER A 304 0.57 -11.73 16.58
C SER A 304 0.67 -10.22 16.40
N ILE A 305 1.29 -9.78 15.31
CA ILE A 305 1.62 -8.36 15.09
C ILE A 305 0.37 -7.57 14.68
N LEU A 306 -0.54 -8.20 13.92
CA LEU A 306 -1.66 -7.52 13.31
C LEU A 306 -2.54 -6.79 14.34
N PRO A 307 -3.03 -7.41 15.44
CA PRO A 307 -3.81 -6.71 16.46
C PRO A 307 -3.08 -5.50 17.05
N VAL A 308 -1.77 -5.62 17.33
CA VAL A 308 -0.95 -4.54 17.89
C VAL A 308 -0.93 -3.33 16.95
N VAL A 309 -0.76 -3.56 15.65
CA VAL A 309 -0.77 -2.48 14.64
C VAL A 309 -2.16 -1.88 14.51
N ILE A 310 -3.22 -2.71 14.46
CA ILE A 310 -4.59 -2.21 14.27
C ILE A 310 -5.05 -1.40 15.49
N ASP A 311 -4.78 -1.85 16.70
CA ASP A 311 -5.19 -1.13 17.91
C ASP A 311 -4.50 0.24 18.00
N LYS A 312 -3.19 0.29 17.76
CA LYS A 312 -2.43 1.56 17.69
C LYS A 312 -2.92 2.47 16.57
N PHE A 313 -3.18 1.90 15.39
CA PHE A 313 -3.66 2.64 14.24
C PHE A 313 -5.04 3.24 14.47
N THR A 314 -6.00 2.45 14.96
CA THR A 314 -7.36 2.92 15.24
C THR A 314 -7.35 3.96 16.36
N ASP A 315 -6.62 3.75 17.46
CA ASP A 315 -6.50 4.74 18.53
C ASP A 315 -5.93 6.07 18.02
N ALA A 316 -4.79 6.04 17.32
CA ALA A 316 -4.20 7.25 16.75
C ALA A 316 -5.13 7.95 15.76
N PHE A 317 -5.79 7.19 14.86
CA PHE A 317 -6.72 7.75 13.87
C PHE A 317 -7.88 8.49 14.53
N THR A 318 -8.51 7.89 15.54
CA THR A 318 -9.65 8.53 16.24
C THR A 318 -9.27 9.86 16.89
N ARG A 319 -8.04 10.00 17.38
CA ARG A 319 -7.54 11.25 17.97
C ARG A 319 -7.10 12.28 16.93
N ILE A 320 -6.57 11.81 15.80
CA ILE A 320 -6.07 12.68 14.73
C ILE A 320 -7.21 13.25 13.90
N VAL A 321 -8.26 12.47 13.62
CA VAL A 321 -9.37 12.95 12.79
C VAL A 321 -10.10 14.13 13.43
N ASP A 322 -10.16 14.20 14.76
CA ASP A 322 -10.72 15.34 15.50
C ASP A 322 -9.81 16.60 15.48
N ARG A 323 -8.55 16.44 15.07
CA ARG A 323 -7.54 17.51 14.99
C ARG A 323 -7.28 18.00 13.58
N VAL A 324 -7.82 17.33 12.57
CA VAL A 324 -7.62 17.67 11.17
C VAL A 324 -8.89 18.28 10.61
N THR A 325 -8.76 19.49 10.08
CA THR A 325 -9.78 20.11 9.22
C THR A 325 -9.29 20.07 7.78
N VAL A 326 -10.20 19.87 6.83
CA VAL A 326 -9.85 19.81 5.40
C VAL A 326 -10.57 20.90 4.63
N ALA A 327 -9.86 21.50 3.68
CA ALA A 327 -10.42 22.53 2.81
C ALA A 327 -10.05 22.27 1.35
N GLU A 328 -11.05 22.31 0.47
CA GLU A 328 -10.82 22.23 -0.95
C GLU A 328 -10.27 23.56 -1.48
N VAL A 329 -9.23 23.48 -2.31
CA VAL A 329 -8.66 24.62 -3.03
C VAL A 329 -8.69 24.35 -4.53
N ALA A 330 -8.70 25.43 -5.32
CA ALA A 330 -8.64 25.31 -6.78
C ALA A 330 -7.33 24.63 -7.19
N ALA A 331 -7.41 23.72 -8.17
CA ALA A 331 -6.22 23.17 -8.78
C ALA A 331 -5.49 24.27 -9.57
N ASP A 332 -4.20 24.45 -9.29
CA ASP A 332 -3.39 25.39 -10.06
C ASP A 332 -3.15 24.80 -11.46
N THR A 333 -3.74 25.42 -12.48
CA THR A 333 -3.55 25.01 -13.87
C THR A 333 -2.24 25.60 -14.38
N GLY A 334 -1.12 25.06 -13.90
CA GLY A 334 0.21 25.45 -14.38
C GLY A 334 0.31 25.28 -15.91
N SER A 335 0.93 26.25 -16.57
CA SER A 335 1.16 26.23 -18.03
C SER A 335 2.26 25.24 -18.39
N ASP A 336 1.89 24.12 -19.02
CA ASP A 336 2.77 23.00 -19.44
C ASP A 336 3.72 23.35 -20.63
N THR A 337 4.09 24.61 -20.81
CA THR A 337 4.76 25.13 -22.02
C THR A 337 6.17 25.68 -21.81
N ALA A 338 6.88 25.30 -20.74
CA ALA A 338 8.27 25.68 -20.54
C ALA A 338 9.27 24.68 -21.17
N GLU A 339 10.41 25.17 -21.65
CA GLU A 339 11.56 24.35 -22.09
C GLU A 339 12.17 23.59 -20.91
N LEU A 340 12.71 22.39 -21.15
CA LEU A 340 13.24 21.55 -20.06
C LEU A 340 14.46 22.19 -19.39
N GLY A 341 14.34 22.53 -18.10
CA GLY A 341 15.45 22.83 -17.20
C GLY A 341 15.93 21.61 -16.43
N ALA A 342 16.97 21.77 -15.59
CA ALA A 342 17.48 20.70 -14.72
C ALA A 342 16.42 20.20 -13.71
N GLU A 343 15.44 21.05 -13.36
CA GLU A 343 14.33 20.74 -12.47
C GLU A 343 13.31 19.77 -13.09
N ASP A 344 13.27 19.64 -14.43
CA ASP A 344 12.34 18.75 -15.11
C ASP A 344 12.71 17.26 -15.02
N ARG A 345 13.87 16.96 -14.43
CA ARG A 345 14.31 15.61 -14.07
C ARG A 345 13.62 15.07 -12.81
N VAL A 346 13.09 15.97 -11.98
CA VAL A 346 12.49 15.61 -10.69
C VAL A 346 10.98 15.57 -10.83
N PHE A 347 10.38 14.49 -10.35
CA PHE A 347 8.93 14.38 -10.19
C PHE A 347 8.61 13.52 -8.97
N TYR A 348 7.34 13.52 -8.56
CA TYR A 348 6.88 12.75 -7.41
C TYR A 348 5.87 11.69 -7.85
N VAL A 349 5.88 10.55 -7.18
CA VAL A 349 4.86 9.51 -7.34
C VAL A 349 4.24 9.25 -5.96
N PRO A 350 3.23 10.04 -5.57
CA PRO A 350 2.61 9.98 -4.24
C PRO A 350 2.14 8.59 -3.81
N ASP A 351 1.72 7.79 -4.78
CA ASP A 351 1.17 6.45 -4.58
C ASP A 351 2.24 5.34 -4.37
N MET A 352 3.55 5.67 -4.41
CA MET A 352 4.64 4.71 -4.16
C MET A 352 4.82 4.46 -2.67
N THR A 353 4.96 3.21 -2.22
CA THR A 353 4.94 2.91 -0.76
C THR A 353 5.99 1.92 -0.28
N CYS A 354 6.43 1.01 -1.16
CA CYS A 354 7.33 -0.09 -0.84
C CYS A 354 8.35 -0.35 -1.97
N LYS A 355 9.33 -1.23 -1.73
CA LYS A 355 10.35 -1.59 -2.73
C LYS A 355 9.78 -2.19 -4.03
N HIS A 356 8.59 -2.80 -4.00
CA HIS A 356 7.93 -3.24 -5.23
C HIS A 356 7.53 -2.03 -6.11
N CYS A 357 7.08 -0.93 -5.51
CA CYS A 357 6.77 0.30 -6.26
C CYS A 357 8.02 0.87 -6.94
N ILE A 358 9.17 0.87 -6.28
CA ILE A 358 10.45 1.26 -6.89
C ILE A 358 10.70 0.41 -8.15
N ARG A 359 10.66 -0.91 -8.02
CA ARG A 359 10.90 -1.82 -9.15
C ARG A 359 9.95 -1.58 -10.30
N THR A 360 8.65 -1.40 -10.02
CA THR A 360 7.67 -1.13 -11.09
C THR A 360 7.92 0.21 -11.77
N VAL A 361 8.16 1.29 -11.02
CA VAL A 361 8.42 2.62 -11.58
C VAL A 361 9.71 2.61 -12.39
N THR A 362 10.78 2.02 -11.86
CA THR A 362 12.05 1.84 -12.58
C THR A 362 11.85 1.04 -13.86
N GLY A 363 11.21 -0.12 -13.80
CA GLY A 363 10.98 -0.97 -14.97
C GLY A 363 10.16 -0.29 -16.07
N VAL A 364 9.13 0.47 -15.69
CA VAL A 364 8.35 1.28 -16.66
C VAL A 364 9.23 2.30 -17.36
N LEU A 365 10.03 3.07 -16.60
CA LEU A 365 10.91 4.10 -17.17
C LEU A 365 12.02 3.50 -18.04
N GLU A 366 12.68 2.44 -17.58
CA GLU A 366 13.76 1.76 -18.30
C GLU A 366 13.27 1.09 -19.58
N SER A 367 12.04 0.54 -19.60
CA SER A 367 11.41 0.01 -20.81
C SER A 367 11.25 1.06 -21.92
N MET A 368 11.23 2.34 -21.53
CA MET A 368 11.17 3.50 -22.43
C MET A 368 12.54 4.12 -22.69
N SER A 369 13.62 3.44 -22.27
CA SER A 369 15.02 3.90 -22.35
C SER A 369 15.27 5.22 -21.61
N ILE A 370 14.58 5.43 -20.48
CA ILE A 370 14.75 6.57 -19.58
C ILE A 370 15.62 6.10 -18.40
N GLY A 371 16.77 6.74 -18.19
CA GLY A 371 17.64 6.44 -17.05
C GLY A 371 17.01 6.93 -15.75
N VAL A 372 17.08 6.12 -14.69
CA VAL A 372 16.61 6.48 -13.35
C VAL A 372 17.82 6.66 -12.45
N ALA A 373 18.01 7.88 -11.93
CA ALA A 373 19.13 8.22 -11.06
C ALA A 373 18.85 7.86 -9.60
N GLU A 374 17.64 8.17 -9.12
CA GLU A 374 17.26 7.98 -7.72
C GLU A 374 15.74 7.81 -7.60
N ILE A 375 15.31 6.96 -6.66
CA ILE A 375 13.93 6.89 -6.19
C ILE A 375 13.95 6.86 -4.65
N ASP A 376 13.34 7.87 -4.02
CA ASP A 376 13.16 7.97 -2.57
C ASP A 376 11.71 7.62 -2.20
N LEU A 377 11.52 6.52 -1.46
CA LEU A 377 10.20 6.06 -1.00
C LEU A 377 9.60 6.92 0.11
N VAL A 378 10.42 7.58 0.92
CA VAL A 378 9.97 8.43 2.02
C VAL A 378 9.40 9.71 1.44
N SER A 379 10.19 10.42 0.65
CA SER A 379 9.78 11.69 0.04
C SER A 379 8.93 11.55 -1.23
N LYS A 380 8.74 10.31 -1.72
CA LYS A 380 8.05 9.97 -2.98
C LYS A 380 8.70 10.54 -4.23
N ARG A 381 9.98 10.94 -4.14
CA ARG A 381 10.71 11.65 -5.19
C ARG A 381 11.36 10.69 -6.16
N VAL A 382 11.32 11.01 -7.44
CA VAL A 382 12.01 10.31 -8.53
C VAL A 382 12.87 11.30 -9.30
N ILE A 383 14.10 10.91 -9.58
CA ILE A 383 15.03 11.62 -10.46
C ILE A 383 15.26 10.77 -11.70
N ALA A 384 14.82 11.25 -12.87
CA ALA A 384 14.90 10.53 -14.14
C ALA A 384 15.39 11.41 -15.30
N GLU A 385 16.02 10.78 -16.28
CA GLU A 385 16.66 11.46 -17.41
C GLU A 385 15.75 11.50 -18.63
N PHE A 386 14.87 12.50 -18.69
CA PHE A 386 14.00 12.71 -19.85
C PHE A 386 14.74 13.40 -20.99
N ARG A 387 14.53 12.91 -22.22
CA ARG A 387 15.18 13.45 -23.43
C ARG A 387 14.41 14.63 -24.05
N SER A 388 13.13 14.79 -23.70
CA SER A 388 12.24 15.85 -24.19
C SER A 388 10.95 15.91 -23.38
N PRO A 389 10.19 17.03 -23.39
CA PRO A 389 8.88 17.12 -22.74
C PRO A 389 7.92 16.03 -23.22
N ARG A 390 7.94 15.73 -24.52
CA ARG A 390 7.12 14.66 -25.12
C ARG A 390 7.47 13.29 -24.56
N ASN A 391 8.76 13.02 -24.33
CA ASN A 391 9.21 11.76 -23.71
C ASN A 391 8.75 11.67 -22.25
N ARG A 392 8.84 12.76 -21.48
CA ARG A 392 8.29 12.82 -20.11
C ARG A 392 6.78 12.59 -20.08
N HIS A 393 6.04 13.27 -20.95
CA HIS A 393 4.59 13.12 -21.04
C HIS A 393 4.19 11.66 -21.30
N ARG A 394 4.84 10.99 -22.27
CA ARG A 394 4.60 9.56 -22.53
C ARG A 394 4.96 8.68 -21.34
N ALA A 395 6.03 8.98 -20.63
CA ALA A 395 6.41 8.24 -19.42
C ALA A 395 5.36 8.39 -18.32
N PHE A 396 4.80 9.59 -18.16
CA PHE A 396 3.75 9.84 -17.18
C PHE A 396 2.46 9.11 -17.54
N GLU A 397 2.09 9.04 -18.81
CA GLU A 397 0.99 8.19 -19.26
C GLU A 397 1.24 6.71 -18.95
N ALA A 398 2.43 6.18 -19.24
CA ALA A 398 2.77 4.78 -18.93
C ALA A 398 2.75 4.48 -17.42
N LEU A 399 3.18 5.42 -16.59
CA LEU A 399 3.06 5.32 -15.12
C LEU A 399 1.59 5.34 -14.68
N ARG A 400 0.75 6.18 -15.29
CA ARG A 400 -0.70 6.22 -15.02
C ARG A 400 -1.40 4.93 -15.42
N ASP A 401 -1.04 4.34 -16.55
CA ASP A 401 -1.54 3.03 -16.97
C ASP A 401 -1.16 1.93 -15.98
N SER A 402 0.06 2.05 -15.41
CA SER A 402 0.54 1.18 -14.32
C SER A 402 -0.16 1.45 -12.98
N GLY A 403 -0.92 2.55 -12.88
CA GLY A 403 -1.74 2.93 -11.74
C GLY A 403 -1.05 3.86 -10.75
N TYR A 404 -0.06 4.63 -11.20
CA TYR A 404 0.63 5.64 -10.41
C TYR A 404 0.23 7.04 -10.84
N THR A 405 0.29 8.01 -9.93
CA THR A 405 -0.06 9.41 -10.23
C THR A 405 1.19 10.30 -10.23
N PRO A 406 2.01 10.32 -11.30
CA PRO A 406 3.17 11.20 -11.35
C PRO A 406 2.74 12.68 -11.34
N THR A 407 3.42 13.50 -10.53
CA THR A 407 3.18 14.93 -10.37
C THR A 407 4.49 15.72 -10.34
N LEU A 408 4.44 16.95 -10.84
CA LEU A 408 5.55 17.91 -10.82
C LEU A 408 5.45 18.88 -9.64
N VAL A 409 4.33 18.85 -8.92
CA VAL A 409 4.10 19.75 -7.78
C VAL A 409 5.14 19.44 -6.73
N THR A 410 6.09 20.36 -6.58
CA THR A 410 7.03 20.35 -5.47
C THR A 410 6.23 20.58 -4.19
N PRO A 411 6.40 19.74 -3.16
CA PRO A 411 5.68 19.95 -1.91
C PRO A 411 5.95 21.34 -1.36
N ALA A 412 4.91 21.99 -0.85
CA ALA A 412 5.07 23.25 -0.15
C ALA A 412 6.02 23.04 1.04
N PRO A 413 6.99 23.94 1.29
CA PRO A 413 7.81 23.85 2.49
C PRO A 413 6.89 23.84 3.71
N ALA A 414 7.15 22.93 4.66
CA ALA A 414 6.40 22.85 5.92
C ALA A 414 6.35 24.25 6.54
N ALA A 415 5.14 24.79 6.70
CA ALA A 415 4.94 26.13 7.21
C ALA A 415 5.61 26.23 8.58
N THR A 416 6.74 26.95 8.63
CA THR A 416 7.38 27.29 9.89
C THR A 416 6.53 28.39 10.48
N GLU A 417 5.64 28.04 11.43
CA GLU A 417 4.93 29.02 12.23
C GLU A 417 5.97 29.89 12.96
N THR A 418 6.24 31.07 12.39
CA THR A 418 6.80 32.18 13.15
C THR A 418 5.62 32.79 13.89
N ALA A 419 5.50 32.41 15.16
CA ALA A 419 4.59 33.05 16.09
C ALA A 419 4.91 34.56 16.18
N VAL A 420 3.87 35.39 16.10
CA VAL A 420 3.87 36.75 16.64
C VAL A 420 2.82 36.81 17.74
#